data_AF-A0A7Y7P0I0-F1
#
_entry.id   AF-A0A7Y7P0I0-F1
#
_cell.length_a   1.000
_cell.length_b   1.000
_cell.length_c   1.000
_cell.angle_alpha   90.00
_cell.angle_beta   90.00
_cell.angle_gamma   90.00
#
_symmetry.space_group_name_H-M   'P 1'
#
loop_
_entity.id
_entity.type
_entity.pdbx_description
1 polymer ?
#
loop_
_entity_poly.entity_id
_entity_poly.type
_entity_poly.pdbx_seq_one_letter_code
_entity_poly.pdbx_strand_id
1 'polypeptide(L)'
;MFTGTNGLSNWTIKNTSRFYPITLTQQQFEAISDPVFVINSYSESQGKRKAKNLKVGDVYSFKDESTGKYGILRVYEVAGEDAGKVVFSIVMQK
;
A
#
# COMPACT_ATOMS: atom_id res chain seq x y z
N MET A 1 16.50 -2.13 18.01
CA MET A 1 16.23 -3.26 17.07
C MET A 1 16.64 -4.53 17.80
N PHE A 2 15.79 -5.55 17.90
CA PHE A 2 16.17 -6.82 18.54
C PHE A 2 17.11 -7.60 17.60
N THR A 3 18.31 -7.93 18.09
CA THR A 3 19.41 -8.52 17.30
C THR A 3 19.69 -9.98 17.65
N GLY A 4 18.83 -10.63 18.45
CA GLY A 4 18.97 -12.07 18.75
C GLY A 4 18.70 -12.96 17.54
N THR A 5 18.95 -14.27 17.68
CA THR A 5 18.80 -15.28 16.61
C THR A 5 17.41 -15.26 15.94
N ASN A 6 16.37 -14.88 16.68
CA ASN A 6 14.99 -14.76 16.18
C ASN A 6 14.61 -13.34 15.69
N GLY A 7 15.60 -12.45 15.52
CA GLY A 7 15.37 -11.11 15.01
C GLY A 7 14.93 -11.10 13.54
N LEU A 8 14.09 -10.13 13.17
CA LEU A 8 13.59 -9.93 11.80
C LEU A 8 14.71 -9.81 10.75
N SER A 9 15.90 -9.37 11.16
CA SER A 9 17.09 -9.29 10.31
C SER A 9 17.52 -10.65 9.74
N ASN A 10 17.25 -11.74 10.45
CA ASN A 10 17.68 -13.10 10.11
C ASN A 10 16.67 -13.85 9.22
N TRP A 11 15.56 -13.21 8.86
CA TRP A 11 14.54 -13.84 8.02
C TRP A 11 15.04 -14.02 6.58
N THR A 12 14.95 -15.24 6.07
CA THR A 12 15.31 -15.60 4.69
C THR A 12 14.26 -15.14 3.68
N ILE A 13 12.99 -15.08 4.09
CA ILE A 13 11.87 -14.59 3.27
C ILE A 13 11.43 -13.23 3.83
N LYS A 14 11.45 -12.20 2.96
CA LYS A 14 11.08 -10.83 3.33
C LYS A 14 9.98 -10.31 2.40
N ASN A 15 8.73 -10.49 2.79
CA ASN A 15 7.54 -9.95 2.10
C ASN A 15 7.39 -8.46 2.38
N THR A 16 8.23 -7.66 1.71
CA THR A 16 8.28 -6.21 1.94
C THR A 16 7.39 -5.48 0.95
N SER A 17 6.34 -4.84 1.43
CA SER A 17 5.55 -3.90 0.62
C SER A 17 6.00 -2.46 0.87
N ARG A 18 6.03 -1.67 -0.19
CA ARG A 18 6.36 -0.25 -0.18
C ARG A 18 5.16 0.55 -0.66
N PHE A 19 4.92 1.69 -0.02
CA PHE A 19 3.76 2.53 -0.25
C PHE A 19 4.20 3.95 -0.63
N TYR A 20 3.57 4.51 -1.65
CA TYR A 20 3.77 5.86 -2.13
C TYR A 20 2.41 6.58 -2.19
N PRO A 21 2.22 7.69 -1.47
CA PRO A 21 0.96 8.42 -1.50
C PRO A 21 0.76 9.05 -2.89
N ILE A 22 -0.46 8.93 -3.42
CA ILE A 22 -0.87 9.54 -4.67
C ILE A 22 -2.21 10.24 -4.49
N THR A 23 -2.57 11.09 -5.44
CA THR A 23 -3.84 11.81 -5.43
C THR A 23 -4.74 11.25 -6.52
N LEU A 24 -5.84 10.60 -6.12
CA LEU A 24 -6.92 10.19 -7.02
C LEU A 24 -8.27 10.47 -6.37
N THR A 25 -9.23 10.91 -7.19
CA THR A 25 -10.64 10.93 -6.77
C THR A 25 -11.19 9.51 -6.71
N GLN A 26 -12.33 9.33 -6.03
CA GLN A 26 -13.00 8.03 -5.99
C GLN A 26 -13.35 7.52 -7.40
N GLN A 27 -13.91 8.39 -8.24
CA GLN A 27 -14.27 8.06 -9.62
C GLN A 27 -13.06 7.66 -10.45
N GLN A 28 -11.92 8.36 -10.28
CA GLN A 28 -10.68 8.01 -10.96
C GLN A 28 -10.16 6.64 -10.50
N PHE A 29 -10.23 6.33 -9.21
CA PHE A 29 -9.82 5.04 -8.67
C PHE A 29 -10.70 3.89 -9.18
N GLU A 30 -12.03 4.07 -9.19
CA GLU A 30 -12.99 3.07 -9.67
C GLU A 30 -12.92 2.87 -11.19
N ALA A 31 -12.45 3.86 -11.94
CA ALA A 31 -12.24 3.77 -13.38
C ALA A 31 -10.91 3.08 -13.78
N ILE A 32 -10.04 2.73 -12.82
CA ILE A 32 -8.77 2.06 -13.12
C ILE A 32 -9.06 0.66 -13.68
N SER A 33 -8.79 0.51 -14.97
CA SER A 33 -8.91 -0.76 -15.70
C SER A 33 -7.60 -1.17 -16.38
N ASP A 34 -6.69 -0.21 -16.60
CA ASP A 34 -5.41 -0.43 -17.26
C ASP A 34 -4.31 -0.79 -16.24
N PRO A 35 -3.67 -1.98 -16.35
CA PRO A 35 -2.54 -2.33 -15.50
C PRO A 35 -1.31 -1.41 -15.68
N VAL A 36 -1.13 -0.77 -16.84
CA VAL A 36 0.00 0.15 -17.08
C VAL A 36 -0.12 1.38 -16.17
N PHE A 37 -1.34 1.87 -15.94
CA PHE A 37 -1.58 2.98 -15.02
C PHE A 37 -1.16 2.64 -13.59
N VAL A 38 -1.44 1.41 -13.14
CA VAL A 38 -1.10 0.93 -11.79
C VAL A 38 0.42 0.96 -11.57
N ILE A 39 1.19 0.51 -12.56
CA ILE A 39 2.67 0.51 -12.52
C ILE A 39 3.21 1.94 -12.52
N ASN A 40 2.73 2.77 -13.46
CA ASN A 40 3.23 4.14 -13.65
C ASN A 40 2.89 5.07 -12.47
N SER A 41 1.87 4.73 -11.68
CA SER A 41 1.48 5.49 -10.49
C SER A 41 2.43 5.29 -9.30
N TYR A 42 3.38 4.35 -9.38
CA TYR A 42 4.31 4.06 -8.29
C TYR A 42 5.67 4.76 -8.48
N SER A 43 6.23 5.27 -7.38
CA SER A 43 7.56 5.87 -7.34
C SER A 43 8.55 5.00 -6.55
N GLU A 44 9.48 4.36 -7.25
CA GLU A 44 10.52 3.51 -6.64
C GLU A 44 11.42 4.28 -5.67
N SER A 45 11.70 5.55 -5.94
CA SER A 45 12.58 6.37 -5.10
C SER A 45 11.90 6.90 -3.84
N GLN A 46 10.57 7.05 -3.86
CA GLN A 46 9.81 7.65 -2.76
C GLN A 46 9.05 6.63 -1.90
N GLY A 47 9.00 5.36 -2.31
CA GLY A 47 8.32 4.28 -1.60
C GLY A 47 8.76 4.13 -0.13
N LYS A 48 7.80 4.23 0.79
CA LYS A 48 8.01 4.07 2.23
C LYS A 48 7.57 2.68 2.70
N ARG A 49 8.15 2.18 3.78
CA ARG A 49 7.79 0.86 4.36
C ARG A 49 6.44 0.82 5.09
N LYS A 50 5.74 1.96 5.19
CA LYS A 50 4.45 2.07 5.88
C LYS A 50 3.61 3.22 5.34
N ALA A 51 2.32 2.99 5.16
CA ALA A 51 1.29 4.03 5.15
C ALA A 51 0.80 4.22 6.59
N LYS A 52 0.87 5.46 7.10
CA LYS A 52 0.58 5.78 8.51
C LYS A 52 -0.49 6.87 8.58
N ASN A 53 -1.25 6.89 9.67
CA ASN A 53 -2.29 7.89 9.93
C ASN A 53 -3.32 7.97 8.79
N LEU A 54 -3.85 6.80 8.40
CA LEU A 54 -4.81 6.68 7.31
C LEU A 54 -6.04 7.55 7.58
N LYS A 55 -6.48 8.25 6.55
CA LYS A 55 -7.71 9.02 6.52
C LYS A 55 -8.60 8.55 5.38
N VAL A 56 -9.90 8.73 5.55
CA VAL A 56 -10.87 8.48 4.47
C VAL A 56 -10.49 9.32 3.25
N GLY A 57 -10.41 8.66 2.09
CA GLY A 57 -10.02 9.27 0.83
C GLY A 57 -8.53 9.19 0.50
N ASP A 58 -7.68 8.76 1.45
CA ASP A 58 -6.26 8.54 1.16
C ASP A 58 -6.08 7.46 0.09
N VAL A 59 -5.14 7.69 -0.81
CA VAL A 59 -4.77 6.76 -1.88
C VAL A 59 -3.28 6.52 -1.86
N TYR A 60 -2.87 5.26 -1.95
CA TYR A 60 -1.46 4.89 -2.06
C TYR A 60 -1.26 3.93 -3.21
N SER A 61 -0.30 4.22 -4.08
CA SER A 61 0.29 3.17 -4.91
C SER A 61 1.23 2.35 -4.05
N PHE A 62 1.29 1.06 -4.29
CA PHE A 62 2.18 0.17 -3.56
C PHE A 62 2.83 -0.85 -4.50
N LYS A 63 3.99 -1.30 -4.08
CA LYS A 63 4.74 -2.38 -4.73
C LYS A 63 5.09 -3.41 -3.68
N ASP A 64 4.85 -4.67 -4.01
CA ASP A 64 5.39 -5.79 -3.27
C ASP A 64 6.78 -6.14 -3.82
N GLU A 65 7.84 -5.96 -3.01
CA GLU A 65 9.24 -6.17 -3.43
C GLU A 65 9.54 -7.65 -3.69
N SER A 66 8.76 -8.58 -3.13
CA SER A 66 9.00 -10.03 -3.27
C SER A 66 8.43 -10.60 -4.56
N THR A 67 7.24 -10.13 -4.93
CA THR A 67 6.51 -10.57 -6.13
C THR A 67 6.70 -9.64 -7.33
N GLY A 68 7.18 -8.40 -7.09
CA GLY A 68 7.31 -7.37 -8.11
C GLY A 68 5.97 -6.78 -8.55
N LYS A 69 4.86 -7.13 -7.90
CA LYS A 69 3.52 -6.67 -8.28
C LYS A 69 3.23 -5.27 -7.76
N TYR A 70 2.50 -4.52 -8.58
CA TYR A 70 2.03 -3.18 -8.27
C TYR A 70 0.53 -3.18 -7.96
N GLY A 71 0.11 -2.26 -7.11
CA GLY A 71 -1.29 -2.03 -6.80
C GLY A 71 -1.54 -0.60 -6.36
N ILE A 72 -2.81 -0.22 -6.31
CA ILE A 72 -3.27 1.04 -5.73
C ILE A 72 -4.33 0.70 -4.69
N LEU A 73 -4.21 1.28 -3.50
CA LEU A 73 -5.17 1.15 -2.42
C LEU A 73 -5.87 2.49 -2.18
N ARG A 74 -7.17 2.45 -1.90
CA ARG A 74 -7.97 3.62 -1.50
C ARG A 74 -8.69 3.33 -0.19
N VAL A 75 -8.57 4.25 0.76
CA VAL A 75 -9.25 4.16 2.07
C VAL A 75 -10.66 4.74 1.97
N TYR A 76 -11.65 3.97 2.40
CA TYR A 76 -13.07 4.34 2.39
C TYR A 76 -13.62 4.64 3.79
N GLU A 77 -13.11 3.96 4.81
CA GLU A 77 -13.58 4.14 6.19
C GLU A 77 -12.41 4.00 7.15
N VAL A 78 -12.38 4.88 8.16
CA VAL A 78 -11.49 4.77 9.32
C VAL A 78 -12.33 5.12 10.54
N ALA A 79 -12.62 4.12 11.39
CA ALA A 79 -13.34 4.28 12.64
C ALA A 79 -12.42 3.87 13.80
N GLY A 80 -12.40 4.63 14.88
CA GLY A 80 -11.50 4.40 16.00
C GLY A 80 -11.89 5.21 17.22
N GLU A 81 -12.91 4.72 17.94
CA GLU A 81 -13.19 5.18 19.31
C GLU A 81 -13.08 3.99 20.28
N ASP A 82 -13.84 2.90 20.11
CA ASP A 82 -13.73 1.68 20.95
C ASP A 82 -13.27 0.42 20.21
N ALA A 83 -13.69 0.25 18.95
CA ALA A 83 -13.24 -0.84 18.08
C ALA A 83 -12.68 -0.23 16.78
N GLY A 84 -11.39 -0.42 16.52
CA GLY A 84 -10.74 0.10 15.33
C GLY A 84 -11.16 -0.66 14.08
N LYS A 85 -11.68 0.05 13.07
CA LYS A 85 -12.04 -0.51 11.76
C LYS A 85 -11.47 0.36 10.65
N VAL A 86 -10.86 -0.29 9.65
CA VAL A 86 -10.45 0.38 8.40
C VAL A 86 -11.03 -0.41 7.23
N VAL A 87 -11.69 0.29 6.30
CA VAL A 87 -12.16 -0.28 5.04
C VAL A 87 -11.37 0.36 3.91
N PHE A 88 -10.78 -0.45 3.05
CA PHE A 88 -10.07 -0.01 1.85
C PHE A 88 -10.33 -0.98 0.70
N SER A 89 -10.21 -0.47 -0.52
CA SER A 89 -10.24 -1.29 -1.74
C SER A 89 -8.89 -1.26 -2.42
N ILE A 90 -8.59 -2.32 -3.17
CA ILE A 90 -7.32 -2.47 -3.88
C ILE A 90 -7.61 -2.81 -5.34
N VAL A 91 -6.88 -2.14 -6.24
CA VAL A 91 -6.71 -2.56 -7.64
C VAL A 91 -5.28 -3.02 -7.82
N MET A 92 -5.09 -4.19 -8.43
CA MET A 92 -3.77 -4.80 -8.65
C MET A 92 -3.49 -5.04 -10.13
N GLN A 93 -2.21 -5.01 -10.50
CA GLN A 93 -1.74 -5.55 -11.76
C GLN A 93 -2.06 -7.05 -11.83
N LYS A 94 -2.71 -7.47 -12.92
CA LYS A 94 -2.98 -8.89 -13.22
C LYS A 94 -1.69 -9.65 -13.47
#